data_AF-A0A3N5TBG9-F1
#
_entry.id   AF-A0A3N5TBG9-F1
#
_cell.length_a   1.000
_cell.length_b   1.000
_cell.length_c   1.000
_cell.angle_alpha   90.00
_cell.angle_beta   90.00
_cell.angle_gamma   90.00
#
_symmetry.space_group_name_H-M   'P 1'
#
loop_
_entity.id
_entity.type
_entity.pdbx_description
1 polymer ?
#
loop_
_entity_poly.entity_id
_entity_poly.type
_entity_poly.pdbx_seq_one_letter_code
_entity_poly.pdbx_strand_id
1 'polypeptide(L)'
;MNRPRKTAAVIGIIIMAALALGCGEPIPVREMSLARMEITRAESVRADKYAPAEMSEARKLLLGTHEYIKNDELDKTKQGALDSFKKAREAYEKSLPLLARDTMEIAEKSLGEAGEAGADMLAKDEFDRAQAAYKSAGENFESRKYYESYQAALEADKLAKSARNSALGKRAILKEAI
;
A
#
# COMPACT_ATOMS: atom_id res chain seq x y z
N MET A 1 34.44 -9.11 71.02
CA MET A 1 32.97 -9.09 70.78
C MET A 1 32.69 -8.23 69.56
N ASN A 2 32.60 -8.83 68.37
CA ASN A 2 32.36 -8.15 67.09
C ASN A 2 30.86 -7.94 66.85
N ARG A 3 30.43 -6.69 66.63
CA ARG A 3 29.10 -6.38 66.06
C ARG A 3 29.18 -5.32 64.96
N PRO A 4 29.48 -5.68 63.71
CA PRO A 4 29.19 -4.86 62.55
C PRO A 4 28.00 -5.47 61.78
N ARG A 5 26.82 -5.55 62.41
CA ARG A 5 25.62 -6.16 61.78
C ARG A 5 24.56 -5.15 61.35
N LYS A 6 24.65 -3.90 61.79
CA LYS A 6 23.62 -2.86 61.52
C LYS A 6 23.90 -2.01 60.28
N THR A 7 25.16 -1.89 59.84
CA THR A 7 25.56 -1.08 58.68
C THR A 7 25.35 -1.78 57.34
N ALA A 8 25.40 -3.11 57.29
CA ALA A 8 25.17 -3.88 56.06
C ALA A 8 23.70 -3.87 55.58
N ALA A 9 22.75 -3.77 56.51
CA ALA A 9 21.32 -3.81 56.20
C ALA A 9 20.81 -2.52 55.52
N VAL A 10 21.42 -1.37 55.82
CA VAL A 10 21.00 -0.06 55.26
C VAL A 10 21.49 0.11 53.82
N ILE A 11 22.67 -0.45 53.48
CA ILE A 11 23.25 -0.37 52.14
C ILE A 11 22.47 -1.25 51.14
N GLY A 12 21.94 -2.40 51.58
CA GLY A 12 21.16 -3.29 50.72
C GLY A 12 19.81 -2.71 50.25
N ILE A 13 19.20 -1.82 51.04
CA ILE A 13 17.89 -1.22 50.72
C ILE A 13 18.02 -0.09 49.70
N ILE A 14 19.14 0.65 49.71
CA ILE A 14 19.39 1.77 48.78
C ILE A 14 19.69 1.24 47.36
N ILE A 15 20.37 0.10 47.25
CA ILE A 15 20.67 -0.55 45.95
C ILE A 15 19.40 -1.09 45.27
N MET A 16 18.42 -1.56 46.06
CA MET A 16 17.16 -2.10 45.52
C MET A 16 16.21 -1.00 45.02
N ALA A 17 16.28 0.22 45.58
CA ALA A 17 15.50 1.37 45.13
C ALA A 17 16.00 1.97 43.80
N ALA A 18 17.30 1.86 43.50
CA ALA A 18 17.89 2.36 42.25
C ALA A 18 17.48 1.55 41.00
N LEU A 19 17.06 0.28 41.17
CA LEU A 19 16.59 -0.58 40.08
C LEU A 19 15.14 -0.30 39.66
N ALA A 20 14.37 0.45 40.45
CA ALA A 20 12.97 0.79 40.15
C ALA A 20 12.82 2.04 39.25
N LEU A 21 13.90 2.81 39.03
CA LEU A 21 13.92 3.97 38.13
C LEU A 21 14.28 3.60 36.68
N GLY A 22 14.55 2.32 36.40
CA GLY A 22 14.89 1.81 35.06
C GLY A 22 13.69 1.44 34.19
N CYS A 23 12.46 1.84 34.55
CA CYS A 23 11.31 1.76 33.65
C CYS A 23 11.31 2.99 32.74
N GLY A 24 12.21 3.00 31.75
CA GLY A 24 12.13 3.94 30.62
C GLY A 24 10.76 3.83 29.95
N GLU A 25 10.28 4.95 29.39
CA GLU A 25 8.99 4.98 28.69
C GLU A 25 8.89 3.82 27.68
N PRO A 26 7.71 3.22 27.51
CA PRO A 26 7.56 2.12 26.57
C PRO A 26 7.86 2.60 25.16
N ILE A 27 8.70 1.85 24.43
CA ILE A 27 9.00 2.08 23.01
C ILE A 27 7.67 2.28 22.25
N PRO A 28 7.54 3.31 21.37
CA PRO A 28 6.30 3.62 20.64
C PRO A 28 6.04 2.64 19.47
N VAL A 29 5.91 1.35 19.80
CA VAL A 29 5.72 0.24 18.85
C VAL A 29 4.44 0.42 18.04
N ARG A 30 3.41 1.02 18.64
CA ARG A 30 2.11 1.25 17.98
C ARG A 30 2.28 2.19 16.79
N GLU A 31 2.90 3.34 17.00
CA GLU A 31 3.13 4.35 15.97
C GLU A 31 4.03 3.82 14.86
N MET A 32 5.10 3.10 15.22
CA MET A 32 5.98 2.45 14.24
C MET A 32 5.25 1.40 13.41
N SER A 33 4.37 0.63 14.03
CA SER A 33 3.56 -0.38 13.33
C SER A 33 2.55 0.28 12.38
N LEU A 34 1.90 1.38 12.80
CA LEU A 34 1.02 2.15 11.93
C LEU A 34 1.77 2.73 10.73
N ALA A 35 2.95 3.31 10.95
CA ALA A 35 3.80 3.81 9.87
C ALA A 35 4.16 2.72 8.86
N ARG A 36 4.54 1.53 9.35
CA ARG A 36 4.85 0.37 8.50
C ARG A 36 3.65 -0.08 7.68
N MET A 37 2.47 -0.17 8.31
CA MET A 37 1.23 -0.53 7.62
C MET A 37 0.88 0.48 6.53
N GLU A 38 1.05 1.77 6.79
CA GLU A 38 0.75 2.82 5.80
C GLU A 38 1.76 2.82 4.64
N ILE A 39 3.05 2.54 4.89
CA ILE A 39 4.03 2.31 3.83
C ILE A 39 3.57 1.16 2.93
N THR A 40 3.18 0.02 3.50
CA THR A 40 2.68 -1.12 2.72
C THR A 40 1.40 -0.78 1.96
N ARG A 41 0.52 0.04 2.53
CA ARG A 41 -0.67 0.53 1.84
C ARG A 41 -0.29 1.41 0.65
N ALA A 42 0.68 2.31 0.79
CA ALA A 42 1.19 3.13 -0.30
C ALA A 42 1.88 2.29 -1.40
N GLU A 43 2.62 1.24 -1.03
CA GLU A 43 3.18 0.27 -1.98
C GLU A 43 2.11 -0.42 -2.81
N SER A 44 0.96 -0.77 -2.20
CA SER A 44 -0.14 -1.43 -2.89
C SER A 44 -0.72 -0.61 -4.06
N VAL A 45 -0.55 0.72 -4.01
CA VAL A 45 -0.95 1.64 -5.08
C VAL A 45 0.23 2.09 -5.94
N ARG A 46 1.34 1.34 -5.91
CA ARG A 46 2.57 1.61 -6.65
C ARG A 46 3.15 3.00 -6.37
N ALA A 47 3.12 3.42 -5.12
CA ALA A 47 3.65 4.74 -4.75
C ALA A 47 5.14 4.90 -5.04
N ASP A 48 5.93 3.82 -5.13
CA ASP A 48 7.32 3.92 -5.57
C ASP A 48 7.46 4.42 -7.03
N LYS A 49 6.43 4.21 -7.88
CA LYS A 49 6.38 4.75 -9.25
C LYS A 49 5.87 6.19 -9.26
N TYR A 50 4.80 6.47 -8.52
CA TYR A 50 4.02 7.71 -8.66
C TYR A 50 4.38 8.80 -7.65
N ALA A 51 4.90 8.42 -6.48
CA ALA A 51 5.31 9.30 -5.39
C ALA A 51 6.65 8.83 -4.76
N PRO A 52 7.73 8.69 -5.57
CA PRO A 52 8.99 8.10 -5.11
C PRO A 52 9.68 8.93 -4.02
N ALA A 53 9.54 10.26 -4.05
CA ALA A 53 10.15 11.14 -3.06
C ALA A 53 9.51 10.93 -1.68
N GLU A 54 8.18 10.94 -1.63
CA GLU A 54 7.40 10.74 -0.42
C GLU A 54 7.60 9.33 0.16
N MET A 55 7.65 8.29 -0.69
CA MET A 55 7.98 6.92 -0.27
C MET A 55 9.40 6.80 0.28
N SER A 56 10.38 7.40 -0.39
CA SER A 56 11.78 7.39 0.08
C SER A 56 11.89 8.06 1.44
N GLU A 57 11.23 9.20 1.62
CA GLU A 57 11.21 9.95 2.89
C GLU A 57 10.51 9.15 3.99
N ALA A 58 9.34 8.56 3.72
CA ALA A 58 8.62 7.72 4.68
C ALA A 58 9.49 6.56 5.21
N ARG A 59 10.19 5.85 4.30
CA ARG A 59 11.09 4.75 4.67
C ARG A 59 12.29 5.23 5.48
N LYS A 60 12.90 6.36 5.09
CA LYS A 60 14.04 6.97 5.81
C LYS A 60 13.64 7.37 7.24
N LEU A 61 12.49 8.01 7.39
CA LEU A 61 11.97 8.43 8.71
C LEU A 61 11.74 7.22 9.61
N LEU A 62 11.10 6.17 9.10
CA LEU A 62 10.86 4.94 9.89
C LEU A 62 12.18 4.27 10.25
N LEU A 63 13.14 4.16 9.33
CA LEU A 63 14.45 3.57 9.60
C LEU A 63 15.22 4.38 10.65
N GLY A 64 15.15 5.71 10.60
CA GLY A 64 15.79 6.61 11.55
C GLY A 64 15.28 6.44 13.00
N THR A 65 14.05 5.94 13.19
CA THR A 65 13.53 5.66 14.53
C THR A 65 14.36 4.65 15.32
N HIS A 66 15.08 3.73 14.64
CA HIS A 66 15.97 2.79 15.31
C HIS A 66 17.17 3.47 15.98
N GLU A 67 17.65 4.58 15.43
CA GLU A 67 18.73 5.36 16.03
C GLU A 67 18.22 6.11 17.28
N TYR A 68 17.01 6.67 17.22
CA TYR A 68 16.38 7.32 18.38
C TYR A 68 16.12 6.33 19.53
N ILE A 69 15.69 5.10 19.24
CA ILE A 69 15.55 4.04 20.25
C ILE A 69 16.90 3.73 20.90
N LYS A 70 17.97 3.62 20.10
CA LYS A 70 19.33 3.34 20.60
C LYS A 70 19.83 4.43 21.55
N ASN A 71 19.42 5.67 21.32
CA ASN A 71 19.81 6.84 22.12
C ASN A 71 18.85 7.15 23.26
N ASP A 72 17.82 6.31 23.51
CA ASP A 72 16.76 6.54 24.51
C ASP A 72 15.92 7.80 24.24
N GLU A 73 15.86 8.25 22.98
CA GLU A 73 15.12 9.43 22.53
C GLU A 73 13.70 9.04 22.08
N LEU A 74 12.87 8.61 23.04
CA LEU A 74 11.56 8.00 22.76
C LEU A 74 10.53 8.96 22.15
N ASP A 75 10.54 10.23 22.56
CA ASP A 75 9.72 11.28 21.92
C ASP A 75 10.08 11.48 20.44
N LYS A 76 11.38 11.49 20.11
CA LYS A 76 11.85 11.58 18.72
C LYS A 76 11.50 10.32 17.94
N THR A 77 11.57 9.15 18.57
CA THR A 77 11.12 7.88 17.99
C THR A 77 9.66 7.96 17.58
N LYS A 78 8.80 8.43 18.50
CA LYS A 78 7.37 8.60 18.26
C LYS A 78 7.11 9.60 17.13
N GLN A 79 7.76 10.76 17.17
CA GLN A 79 7.60 11.79 16.16
C GLN A 79 8.05 11.29 14.78
N GLY A 80 9.21 10.63 14.68
CA GLY A 80 9.71 10.06 13.42
C GLY A 80 8.78 9.00 12.84
N ALA A 81 8.14 8.18 13.68
CA ALA A 81 7.12 7.23 13.23
C ALA A 81 5.86 7.94 12.70
N LEU A 82 5.39 9.00 13.37
CA LEU A 82 4.24 9.79 12.91
C LEU A 82 4.53 10.53 11.59
N ASP A 83 5.73 11.08 11.45
CA ASP A 83 6.17 11.75 10.22
C ASP A 83 6.30 10.74 9.06
N SER A 84 6.83 9.55 9.34
CA SER A 84 6.86 8.45 8.38
C SER A 84 5.46 8.06 7.91
N PHE A 85 4.52 7.89 8.84
CA PHE A 85 3.12 7.61 8.54
C PHE A 85 2.51 8.69 7.64
N LYS A 86 2.73 9.97 7.98
CA LYS A 86 2.21 11.09 7.19
C LYS A 86 2.75 11.08 5.77
N LYS A 87 4.06 10.86 5.58
CA LYS A 87 4.69 10.79 4.26
C LYS A 87 4.20 9.60 3.44
N ALA A 88 4.01 8.44 4.06
CA ALA A 88 3.43 7.27 3.41
C ALA A 88 1.99 7.55 2.95
N ARG A 89 1.19 8.24 3.77
CA ARG A 89 -0.17 8.64 3.42
C ARG A 89 -0.21 9.64 2.28
N GLU A 90 0.64 10.65 2.29
CA GLU A 90 0.80 11.60 1.17
C GLU A 90 1.14 10.85 -0.12
N ALA A 91 2.05 9.89 -0.05
CA ALA A 91 2.42 9.05 -1.18
C ALA A 91 1.23 8.23 -1.71
N TYR A 92 0.44 7.61 -0.81
CA TYR A 92 -0.78 6.88 -1.17
C TYR A 92 -1.80 7.78 -1.88
N GLU A 93 -2.13 8.93 -1.29
CA GLU A 93 -3.15 9.85 -1.80
C GLU A 93 -2.77 10.44 -3.16
N LYS A 94 -1.49 10.72 -3.39
CA LYS A 94 -0.95 11.17 -4.69
C LYS A 94 -0.96 10.07 -5.75
N SER A 95 -0.71 8.82 -5.34
CA SER A 95 -0.53 7.70 -6.26
C SER A 95 -1.84 7.09 -6.72
N LEU A 96 -2.86 7.06 -5.86
CA LEU A 96 -4.14 6.41 -6.14
C LEU A 96 -4.84 6.92 -7.43
N PRO A 97 -4.98 8.23 -7.70
CA PRO A 97 -5.58 8.70 -8.95
C PRO A 97 -4.73 8.38 -10.17
N LEU A 98 -3.40 8.38 -10.03
CA LEU A 98 -2.48 8.06 -11.12
C LEU A 98 -2.53 6.57 -11.48
N LEU A 99 -2.60 5.70 -10.47
CA LEU A 99 -2.81 4.27 -10.65
C LEU A 99 -4.13 3.97 -11.36
N ALA A 100 -5.22 4.61 -10.92
CA ALA A 100 -6.54 4.44 -11.53
C ALA A 100 -6.51 4.85 -13.01
N ARG A 101 -5.95 6.04 -13.31
CA ARG A 101 -5.82 6.53 -14.69
C ARG A 101 -4.98 5.60 -15.57
N ASP A 102 -3.78 5.23 -15.14
CA ASP A 102 -2.92 4.32 -15.90
C ASP A 102 -3.62 2.96 -16.15
N THR A 103 -4.40 2.47 -15.19
CA THR A 103 -5.13 1.21 -15.34
C THR A 103 -6.31 1.34 -16.30
N MET A 104 -7.00 2.48 -16.29
CA MET A 104 -8.02 2.80 -17.29
C MET A 104 -7.42 2.85 -18.69
N GLU A 105 -6.28 3.53 -18.88
CA GLU A 105 -5.59 3.57 -20.19
C GLU A 105 -5.23 2.15 -20.70
N ILE A 106 -4.80 1.26 -19.80
CA ILE A 106 -4.55 -0.15 -20.14
C ILE A 106 -5.84 -0.86 -20.55
N ALA A 107 -6.93 -0.68 -19.78
CA ALA A 107 -8.21 -1.30 -20.07
C ALA A 107 -8.82 -0.82 -21.40
N GLU A 108 -8.70 0.47 -21.70
CA GLU A 108 -9.11 1.08 -22.96
C GLU A 108 -8.37 0.46 -24.14
N LYS A 109 -7.03 0.33 -24.02
CA LYS A 109 -6.22 -0.33 -25.03
C LYS A 109 -6.66 -1.79 -25.23
N SER A 110 -6.88 -2.54 -24.15
CA SER A 110 -7.35 -3.93 -24.23
C SER A 110 -8.74 -4.04 -24.89
N LEU A 111 -9.65 -3.08 -24.64
CA LEU A 111 -10.94 -2.99 -25.31
C LEU A 111 -10.78 -2.73 -26.81
N GLY A 112 -9.89 -1.81 -27.20
CA GLY A 112 -9.55 -1.58 -28.61
C GLY A 112 -9.04 -2.84 -29.29
N GLU A 113 -8.07 -3.54 -28.69
CA GLU A 113 -7.53 -4.80 -29.22
C GLU A 113 -8.58 -5.92 -29.31
N ALA A 114 -9.54 -5.96 -28.38
CA ALA A 114 -10.66 -6.89 -28.45
C ALA A 114 -11.63 -6.55 -29.59
N GLY A 115 -11.93 -5.26 -29.79
CA GLY A 115 -12.73 -4.78 -30.92
C GLY A 115 -12.08 -5.12 -32.27
N GLU A 116 -10.78 -4.88 -32.43
CA GLU A 116 -10.03 -5.25 -33.64
C GLU A 116 -10.02 -6.76 -33.91
N ALA A 117 -10.12 -7.59 -32.86
CA ALA A 117 -10.26 -9.03 -32.98
C ALA A 117 -11.67 -9.49 -33.37
N GLY A 118 -12.64 -8.57 -33.47
CA GLY A 118 -14.04 -8.85 -33.76
C GLY A 118 -14.82 -9.39 -32.55
N ALA A 119 -14.40 -9.03 -31.34
CA ALA A 119 -15.05 -9.49 -30.11
C ALA A 119 -16.48 -8.99 -29.94
N ASP A 120 -16.83 -7.85 -30.54
CA ASP A 120 -18.19 -7.30 -30.62
C ASP A 120 -19.20 -8.25 -31.26
N MET A 121 -18.76 -9.09 -32.21
CA MET A 121 -19.58 -10.11 -32.85
C MET A 121 -19.32 -11.51 -32.32
N LEU A 122 -18.05 -11.88 -32.15
CA LEU A 122 -17.65 -13.24 -31.84
C LEU A 122 -17.69 -13.54 -30.33
N ALA A 123 -17.54 -12.53 -29.48
CA ALA A 123 -17.46 -12.66 -28.02
C ALA A 123 -18.30 -11.57 -27.33
N LYS A 124 -19.50 -11.31 -27.88
CA LYS A 124 -20.31 -10.14 -27.59
C LYS A 124 -20.59 -9.96 -26.09
N ASP A 125 -21.02 -11.02 -25.39
CA ASP A 125 -21.38 -10.93 -23.98
C ASP A 125 -20.18 -10.51 -23.11
N GLU A 126 -19.00 -11.06 -23.39
CA GLU A 126 -17.77 -10.74 -22.65
C GLU A 126 -17.29 -9.32 -22.98
N PHE A 127 -17.42 -8.91 -24.24
CA PHE A 127 -17.05 -7.58 -24.71
C PHE A 127 -17.98 -6.49 -24.16
N ASP A 128 -19.30 -6.74 -24.12
CA ASP A 128 -20.29 -5.83 -23.54
C ASP A 128 -20.06 -5.67 -22.02
N ARG A 129 -19.74 -6.76 -21.31
CA ARG A 129 -19.37 -6.70 -19.89
C ARG A 129 -18.08 -5.91 -19.66
N ALA A 130 -17.08 -6.05 -20.54
CA ALA A 130 -15.84 -5.29 -20.47
C ALA A 130 -16.10 -3.78 -20.63
N GLN A 131 -16.94 -3.39 -21.60
CA GLN A 131 -17.34 -2.00 -21.80
C GLN A 131 -18.12 -1.44 -20.60
N ALA A 132 -19.04 -2.22 -20.03
CA ALA A 132 -19.81 -1.81 -18.85
C ALA A 132 -18.89 -1.60 -17.63
N ALA A 133 -17.92 -2.49 -17.41
CA ALA A 133 -16.93 -2.33 -16.35
C ALA A 133 -16.05 -1.08 -16.58
N TYR A 134 -15.64 -0.82 -17.82
CA TYR A 134 -14.85 0.37 -18.16
C TYR A 134 -15.64 1.67 -17.94
N LYS A 135 -16.92 1.68 -18.32
CA LYS A 135 -17.81 2.81 -18.03
C LYS A 135 -17.92 3.08 -16.54
N SER A 136 -18.13 2.03 -15.74
CA SER A 136 -18.14 2.14 -14.26
C SER A 136 -16.80 2.66 -13.71
N ALA A 137 -15.67 2.28 -14.32
CA ALA A 137 -14.36 2.82 -13.94
C ALA A 137 -14.29 4.34 -14.14
N GLY A 138 -14.82 4.86 -15.26
CA GLY A 138 -14.93 6.30 -15.54
C GLY A 138 -15.84 7.03 -14.55
N GLU A 139 -17.05 6.51 -14.30
CA GLU A 139 -18.00 7.09 -13.34
C GLU A 139 -17.41 7.18 -11.92
N ASN A 140 -16.70 6.13 -11.49
CA ASN A 140 -16.01 6.12 -10.21
C ASN A 140 -14.84 7.12 -10.18
N PHE A 141 -14.10 7.26 -11.28
CA PHE A 141 -13.00 8.22 -11.40
C PHE A 141 -13.49 9.66 -11.25
N GLU A 142 -14.55 10.02 -11.98
CA GLU A 142 -15.21 11.34 -11.90
C GLU A 142 -15.75 11.63 -10.49
N SER A 143 -16.27 10.59 -9.83
CA SER A 143 -16.75 10.66 -8.44
C SER A 143 -15.62 10.67 -7.40
N ARG A 144 -14.34 10.72 -7.82
CA ARG A 144 -13.13 10.64 -6.97
C ARG A 144 -13.01 9.36 -6.14
N LYS A 145 -13.74 8.31 -6.55
CA LYS A 145 -13.65 6.94 -6.00
C LYS A 145 -12.55 6.19 -6.73
N TYR A 146 -11.31 6.64 -6.55
CA TYR A 146 -10.19 6.20 -7.37
C TYR A 146 -9.83 4.72 -7.16
N TYR A 147 -10.06 4.17 -5.96
CA TYR A 147 -9.81 2.75 -5.72
C TYR A 147 -10.84 1.87 -6.42
N GLU A 148 -12.11 2.26 -6.39
CA GLU A 148 -13.21 1.60 -7.08
C GLU A 148 -13.05 1.72 -8.61
N SER A 149 -12.59 2.88 -9.09
CA SER A 149 -12.22 3.09 -10.48
C SER A 149 -11.11 2.14 -10.92
N TYR A 150 -10.05 2.02 -10.12
CA TYR A 150 -8.95 1.08 -10.36
C TYR A 150 -9.45 -0.38 -10.43
N GLN A 151 -10.30 -0.81 -9.49
CA GLN A 151 -10.86 -2.16 -9.49
C GLN A 151 -11.74 -2.44 -10.71
N ALA A 152 -12.61 -1.50 -11.08
CA ALA A 152 -13.45 -1.62 -12.26
C ALA A 152 -12.63 -1.65 -13.56
N ALA A 153 -11.56 -0.85 -13.65
CA ALA A 153 -10.64 -0.86 -14.79
C ALA A 153 -9.86 -2.18 -14.91
N LEU A 154 -9.42 -2.78 -13.79
CA LEU A 154 -8.81 -4.12 -13.81
C LEU A 154 -9.77 -5.19 -14.32
N GLU A 155 -11.04 -5.15 -13.90
CA GLU A 155 -12.04 -6.10 -14.38
C GLU A 155 -12.34 -5.87 -15.86
N ALA A 156 -12.41 -4.61 -16.31
CA ALA A 156 -12.55 -4.28 -17.73
C ALA A 156 -11.39 -4.81 -18.57
N ASP A 157 -10.14 -4.61 -18.14
CA ASP A 157 -8.95 -5.14 -18.82
C ASP A 157 -8.98 -6.66 -18.92
N LYS A 158 -9.32 -7.35 -17.82
CA LYS A 158 -9.44 -8.81 -17.78
C LYS A 158 -10.52 -9.32 -18.73
N LEU A 159 -11.72 -8.73 -18.70
CA LEU A 159 -12.83 -9.11 -19.57
C LEU A 159 -12.51 -8.83 -21.04
N ALA A 160 -11.89 -7.70 -21.35
CA ALA A 160 -11.49 -7.35 -22.71
C ALA A 160 -10.47 -8.36 -23.27
N LYS A 161 -9.45 -8.73 -22.49
CA LYS A 161 -8.48 -9.78 -22.88
C LYS A 161 -9.16 -11.14 -23.07
N SER A 162 -10.11 -11.49 -22.21
CA SER A 162 -10.91 -12.71 -22.38
C SER A 162 -11.70 -12.68 -23.68
N ALA A 163 -12.43 -11.59 -23.94
CA ALA A 163 -13.24 -11.42 -25.14
C ALA A 163 -12.38 -11.47 -26.42
N ARG A 164 -11.21 -10.82 -26.40
CA ARG A 164 -10.22 -10.89 -27.48
C ARG A 164 -9.80 -12.33 -27.78
N ASN A 165 -9.43 -13.09 -26.74
CA ASN A 165 -8.98 -14.47 -26.90
C ASN A 165 -10.12 -15.37 -27.42
N SER A 166 -11.33 -15.21 -26.91
CA SER A 166 -12.53 -15.90 -27.39
C SER A 166 -12.81 -15.59 -28.87
N ALA A 167 -12.70 -14.32 -29.27
CA ALA A 167 -12.90 -13.89 -30.65
C ALA A 167 -11.85 -14.48 -31.59
N LEU A 168 -10.56 -14.43 -31.22
CA LEU A 168 -9.47 -15.00 -31.99
C LEU A 168 -9.62 -16.52 -32.17
N GLY A 169 -10.01 -17.23 -31.10
CA GLY A 169 -10.27 -18.67 -31.15
C GLY A 169 -11.41 -19.04 -32.09
N LYS A 170 -12.56 -18.35 -31.99
CA LYS A 170 -13.70 -18.57 -32.90
C LYS A 170 -13.35 -18.23 -34.34
N ARG A 171 -12.58 -17.17 -34.58
CA ARG A 171 -12.12 -16.78 -35.92
C ARG A 171 -11.19 -17.82 -36.53
N ALA A 172 -10.33 -18.46 -35.73
CA ALA A 172 -9.47 -19.54 -36.22
C ALA A 172 -10.28 -20.76 -36.67
N ILE A 173 -11.25 -21.20 -35.86
CA ILE A 173 -12.14 -22.33 -36.20
C ILE A 173 -12.91 -22.05 -37.50
N LEU A 174 -13.46 -20.83 -37.65
CA LEU A 174 -14.19 -20.45 -38.86
C LEU A 174 -13.30 -20.46 -40.12
N LYS A 175 -11.99 -20.15 -39.99
CA LYS A 175 -11.04 -20.22 -41.10
C LYS A 175 -10.66 -21.65 -41.47
N GLU A 176 -10.62 -22.57 -40.51
CA GLU A 176 -10.33 -23.99 -40.75
C GLU A 176 -11.54 -24.74 -41.35
N ALA A 177 -12.75 -24.18 -41.24
CA ALA A 177 -13.99 -24.77 -41.74
C ALA A 177 -14.33 -24.41 -43.20
N ILE A 178 -13.50 -23.61 -43.88
CA ILE A 178 -13.65 -23.16 -45.28
C ILE A 178 -12.50 -23.73 -46.10
#